data_AF-A0A2N6QLH6-F1
#
_entry.id   AF-A0A2N6QLH6-F1
#
_cell.length_a   1.000
_cell.length_b   1.000
_cell.length_c   1.000
_cell.angle_alpha   90.00
_cell.angle_beta   90.00
_cell.angle_gamma   90.00
#
_symmetry.space_group_name_H-M   'P 1'
#
loop_
_entity.id
_entity.type
_entity.pdbx_description
1 polymer ?
#
loop_
_entity_poly.entity_id
_entity_poly.type
_entity_poly.pdbx_seq_one_letter_code
_entity_poly.pdbx_strand_id
1 'polypeptide(L)'
;MKFETKVRLGNRKYKQSELEEYRKANTKRYNSQVRRNRENQAYTAFYNSTVWRKTREQVLIRDNYLCQRCLAQGVITSDSLIVHHKVELKRDWSKRLDMDNLEAVCYRCHNKIHSK
;
A
#
# COMPACT_ATOMS: atom_id res chain seq x y z
N MET A 1 4.30 38.69 18.53
CA MET A 1 3.26 37.64 18.65
C MET A 1 3.69 36.42 17.84
N LYS A 2 3.80 35.23 18.43
CA LYS A 2 4.02 33.99 17.67
C LYS A 2 2.68 33.58 17.05
N PHE A 3 2.51 33.77 15.75
CA PHE A 3 1.38 33.20 15.03
C PHE A 3 1.58 31.69 14.96
N GLU A 4 0.76 30.92 15.68
CA GLU A 4 0.77 29.47 15.57
C GLU A 4 0.03 29.05 14.30
N THR A 5 0.76 28.54 13.32
CA THR A 5 0.20 28.01 12.08
C THR A 5 -0.74 26.85 12.38
N LYS A 6 -2.01 27.01 12.03
CA LYS A 6 -3.02 25.94 12.15
C LYS A 6 -3.12 25.17 10.84
N VAL A 7 -3.01 23.85 10.93
CA VAL A 7 -3.17 22.92 9.81
C VAL A 7 -4.57 22.32 9.84
N ARG A 8 -5.23 22.26 8.68
CA ARG A 8 -6.55 21.62 8.54
C ARG A 8 -6.39 20.13 8.24
N LEU A 9 -7.08 19.28 8.99
CA LEU A 9 -7.20 17.84 8.74
C LEU A 9 -8.69 17.48 8.77
N GLY A 10 -9.27 17.18 7.60
CA GLY A 10 -10.71 17.01 7.43
C GLY A 10 -11.49 18.27 7.81
N ASN A 11 -12.41 18.11 8.76
CA ASN A 11 -13.27 19.20 9.27
C ASN A 11 -12.70 19.90 10.52
N ARG A 12 -11.48 19.57 10.96
CA ARG A 12 -10.86 20.15 12.16
C ARG A 12 -9.57 20.90 11.82
N LYS A 13 -9.20 21.88 12.65
CA LYS A 13 -7.94 22.62 12.57
C LYS A 13 -7.12 22.32 13.83
N TYR A 14 -5.83 22.09 13.66
CA TYR A 14 -4.89 21.72 14.71
C TYR A 14 -3.70 22.68 14.70
N LYS A 15 -3.16 23.05 15.85
CA LYS A 15 -1.80 23.58 15.93
C LYS A 15 -0.81 22.48 15.51
N GLN A 16 0.40 22.86 15.12
CA GLN A 16 1.40 21.90 14.64
C GLN A 16 1.74 20.82 15.68
N SER A 17 1.94 21.21 16.95
CA SER A 17 2.20 20.27 18.05
C SER A 17 1.04 19.33 18.32
N GLU A 18 -0.19 19.86 18.36
CA GLU A 18 -1.42 19.08 18.53
C GLU A 18 -1.61 18.07 17.39
N LEU A 19 -1.29 18.46 16.15
CA LEU A 19 -1.35 17.56 15.00
C LEU A 19 -0.32 16.42 15.11
N GLU A 20 0.88 16.73 15.60
CA GLU A 20 1.92 15.73 15.81
C GLU A 20 1.52 14.72 16.89
N GLU A 21 1.00 15.18 18.02
CA GLU A 21 0.45 14.33 19.08
C GLU A 21 -0.72 13.49 18.58
N TYR A 22 -1.65 14.09 17.85
CA TYR A 22 -2.77 13.38 17.23
C TYR A 22 -2.28 12.26 16.32
N ARG A 23 -1.29 12.53 15.46
CA ARG A 23 -0.69 11.53 14.56
C ARG A 23 0.01 10.42 15.34
N LYS A 24 0.77 10.75 16.40
CA LYS A 24 1.43 9.77 17.29
C LYS A 24 0.40 8.86 17.96
N ALA A 25 -0.65 9.44 18.55
CA ALA A 25 -1.72 8.70 19.21
C ALA A 25 -2.48 7.80 18.23
N ASN A 26 -2.83 8.32 17.05
CA ASN A 26 -3.51 7.54 16.02
C ASN A 26 -2.64 6.39 15.50
N THR A 27 -1.34 6.64 15.29
CA THR A 27 -0.37 5.60 14.89
C THR A 27 -0.27 4.49 15.94
N LYS A 28 -0.21 4.85 17.23
CA LYS A 28 -0.18 3.89 18.33
C LYS A 28 -1.44 3.02 18.34
N ARG A 29 -2.63 3.64 18.19
CA ARG A 29 -3.92 2.94 18.13
C ARG A 29 -4.02 2.01 16.92
N TYR A 30 -3.66 2.49 15.74
CA TYR A 30 -3.67 1.69 14.52
C TYR A 30 -2.74 0.47 14.63
N ASN A 31 -1.53 0.68 15.15
CA ASN A 31 -0.57 -0.41 15.33
C ASN A 31 -1.07 -1.47 16.31
N SER A 32 -1.71 -1.08 17.41
CA SER A 32 -2.23 -2.04 18.41
C SER A 32 -3.50 -2.75 17.95
N GLN A 33 -4.46 -2.04 17.36
CA GLN A 33 -5.79 -2.59 17.04
C GLN A 33 -5.85 -3.27 15.68
N VAL A 34 -5.07 -2.80 14.70
CA VAL A 34 -5.12 -3.31 13.32
C VAL A 34 -3.88 -4.13 13.01
N ARG A 35 -2.69 -3.53 13.11
CA ARG A 35 -1.46 -4.16 12.62
C ARG A 35 -1.03 -5.39 13.44
N ARG A 36 -1.20 -5.35 14.75
CA ARG A 36 -0.79 -6.41 15.69
C ARG A 36 -1.92 -7.36 16.08
N ASN A 37 -3.11 -7.25 15.49
CA ASN A 37 -4.15 -8.23 15.75
C ASN A 37 -3.77 -9.60 15.16
N ARG A 38 -4.30 -10.67 15.74
CA ARG A 38 -3.95 -12.05 15.38
C ARG A 38 -4.19 -12.36 13.90
N GLU A 39 -5.25 -11.77 13.33
CA GLU A 39 -5.62 -11.92 11.93
C GLU A 39 -4.62 -11.26 10.97
N ASN A 40 -4.08 -10.08 11.31
CA ASN A 40 -3.16 -9.32 10.46
C ASN A 40 -1.69 -9.62 10.71
N GLN A 41 -1.37 -10.39 11.74
CA GLN A 41 0.00 -10.82 12.01
C GLN A 41 0.58 -11.64 10.84
N ALA A 42 -0.21 -12.56 10.29
CA ALA A 42 0.19 -13.36 9.13
C ALA A 42 0.42 -12.50 7.88
N TYR A 43 -0.50 -11.59 7.55
CA TYR A 43 -0.37 -10.66 6.42
C TYR A 43 0.87 -9.75 6.58
N THR A 44 1.09 -9.21 7.78
CA THR A 44 2.25 -8.35 8.07
C THR A 44 3.55 -9.13 7.95
N ALA A 45 3.62 -10.34 8.49
CA ALA A 45 4.79 -11.20 8.39
C ALA A 45 5.09 -11.55 6.92
N PHE A 46 4.06 -11.82 6.13
CA PHE A 46 4.20 -12.09 4.69
C PHE A 46 4.78 -10.89 3.93
N TYR A 47 4.23 -9.68 4.09
CA TYR A 47 4.77 -8.50 3.41
C TYR A 47 6.20 -8.12 3.85
N ASN A 48 6.61 -8.53 5.06
CA ASN A 48 7.98 -8.36 5.53
C ASN A 48 8.92 -9.52 5.15
N SER A 49 8.39 -10.62 4.61
CA SER A 49 9.15 -11.83 4.35
C SER A 49 10.14 -11.65 3.19
N THR A 50 11.25 -12.39 3.26
CA THR A 50 12.23 -12.44 2.16
C THR A 50 11.64 -13.06 0.89
N VAL A 51 10.75 -14.05 1.03
CA VAL A 51 10.08 -14.70 -0.10
C VAL A 51 9.21 -13.69 -0.86
N TRP A 52 8.40 -12.87 -0.18
CA TRP A 52 7.63 -11.83 -0.84
C TRP A 52 8.52 -10.80 -1.54
N ARG A 53 9.60 -10.35 -0.88
CA ARG A 53 10.53 -9.37 -1.49
C ARG A 53 11.11 -9.89 -2.80
N LYS A 54 11.55 -11.16 -2.83
CA LYS A 54 12.08 -11.80 -4.04
C LYS A 54 11.02 -11.99 -5.12
N THR A 55 9.84 -12.49 -4.76
CA THR A 55 8.73 -12.65 -5.72
C THR A 55 8.28 -11.31 -6.29
N ARG A 56 8.21 -10.26 -5.46
CA ARG A 56 7.90 -8.90 -5.91
C ARG A 56 8.91 -8.42 -6.96
N GLU A 57 10.20 -8.62 -6.73
CA GLU A 57 11.26 -8.27 -7.69
C GLU A 57 11.13 -9.08 -8.98
N GLN A 58 10.87 -10.39 -8.91
CA GLN A 58 10.64 -11.23 -10.07
C GLN A 58 9.45 -10.76 -10.92
N VAL A 59 8.35 -10.36 -10.28
CA VAL A 59 7.19 -9.79 -10.99
C VAL A 59 7.56 -8.49 -11.69
N LEU A 60 8.28 -7.58 -11.02
CA LEU A 60 8.72 -6.33 -11.63
C LEU A 60 9.66 -6.57 -12.83
N ILE A 61 10.59 -7.51 -12.72
CA ILE A 61 11.49 -7.90 -13.82
C ILE A 61 10.69 -8.48 -14.99
N ARG A 62 9.80 -9.46 -14.73
CA ARG A 62 8.93 -10.07 -15.76
C ARG A 62 8.11 -9.01 -16.49
N ASP A 63 7.60 -8.05 -15.75
CA ASP A 63 6.75 -6.97 -16.25
C ASP A 63 7.56 -5.79 -16.82
N ASN A 64 8.88 -5.96 -17.02
CA ASN A 64 9.83 -4.97 -17.55
C ASN A 64 9.83 -3.63 -16.79
N TYR A 65 9.50 -3.65 -15.51
CA TYR A 65 9.27 -2.44 -14.71
C TYR A 65 8.27 -1.48 -15.40
N LEU A 66 7.19 -2.03 -15.95
CA LEU A 66 6.09 -1.29 -16.55
C LEU A 66 4.74 -1.65 -15.91
N CYS A 67 3.86 -0.67 -15.83
CA CYS A 67 2.47 -0.88 -15.43
C CYS A 67 1.73 -1.67 -16.52
N GLN A 68 1.31 -2.89 -16.19
CA GLN A 68 0.66 -3.79 -17.14
C GLN A 68 -0.71 -3.29 -17.60
N ARG A 69 -1.42 -2.55 -16.73
CA ARG A 69 -2.72 -1.93 -17.07
C ARG A 69 -2.58 -0.73 -18.01
N CYS A 70 -1.52 0.06 -17.87
CA CYS A 70 -1.24 1.16 -18.80
C CYS A 70 -0.75 0.59 -20.15
N LEU A 71 0.13 -0.42 -20.11
CA LEU A 71 0.69 -1.03 -21.31
C LEU A 71 -0.39 -1.65 -22.19
N ALA A 72 -1.39 -2.31 -21.59
CA ALA A 72 -2.56 -2.83 -22.31
C ALA A 72 -3.38 -1.74 -23.04
N GLN A 73 -3.20 -0.46 -22.69
CA GLN A 73 -3.82 0.70 -23.34
C GLN A 73 -2.85 1.43 -24.28
N GLY A 74 -1.68 0.86 -24.56
CA GLY A 74 -0.63 1.50 -25.38
C GLY A 74 0.15 2.60 -24.65
N VAL A 75 0.03 2.71 -23.32
CA VAL A 75 0.70 3.74 -22.51
C VAL A 75 1.87 3.12 -21.72
N ILE A 76 3.07 3.66 -21.92
CA ILE A 76 4.25 3.27 -21.14
C ILE A 76 4.23 4.04 -19.82
N THR A 77 4.34 3.32 -18.69
CA THR A 77 4.42 3.94 -17.35
C THR A 77 5.30 3.09 -16.45
N SER A 78 6.43 3.64 -16.01
CA SER A 78 7.42 3.00 -15.12
C SER A 78 7.46 3.60 -13.71
N ASP A 79 6.77 4.71 -13.48
CA ASP A 79 6.84 5.44 -12.21
C ASP A 79 5.87 4.89 -11.17
N SER A 80 6.30 4.94 -9.89
CA SER A 80 5.46 4.59 -8.73
C SER A 80 4.78 3.21 -8.85
N LEU A 81 5.56 2.22 -9.28
CA LEU A 81 5.08 0.85 -9.45
C LEU A 81 4.94 0.11 -8.12
N ILE A 82 3.89 -0.69 -8.06
CA ILE A 82 3.64 -1.66 -7.00
C ILE A 82 3.22 -2.98 -7.63
N VAL A 83 3.40 -4.07 -6.88
CA VAL A 83 2.90 -5.39 -7.27
C VAL A 83 1.54 -5.60 -6.61
N HIS A 84 0.52 -5.77 -7.42
CA HIS A 84 -0.87 -5.95 -7.01
C HIS A 84 -1.28 -7.42 -7.09
N HIS A 85 -2.03 -7.87 -6.08
CA HIS A 85 -2.68 -9.19 -6.04
C HIS A 85 -4.06 -9.12 -6.73
N LYS A 86 -4.22 -9.74 -7.91
CA LYS A 86 -5.49 -9.76 -8.67
C LYS A 86 -6.63 -10.37 -7.86
N VAL A 87 -6.37 -11.52 -7.21
CA VAL A 87 -7.17 -12.06 -6.12
C VAL A 87 -6.52 -11.61 -4.83
N GLU A 88 -7.25 -10.76 -4.09
CA GLU A 88 -6.74 -10.16 -2.86
C GLU A 88 -6.23 -11.21 -1.86
N LEU A 89 -5.14 -10.87 -1.18
CA LEU A 89 -4.46 -11.75 -0.23
C LEU A 89 -5.38 -12.27 0.89
N LYS A 90 -6.37 -11.47 1.32
CA LYS A 90 -7.35 -11.85 2.33
C LYS A 90 -8.42 -12.82 1.82
N ARG A 91 -8.63 -12.86 0.50
CA ARG A 91 -9.64 -13.71 -0.14
C ARG A 91 -9.11 -15.11 -0.42
N ASP A 92 -7.85 -15.21 -0.84
CA ASP A 92 -7.21 -16.49 -1.13
C ASP A 92 -5.71 -16.45 -0.81
N TRP A 93 -5.36 -16.95 0.38
CA TRP A 93 -3.98 -17.01 0.84
C TRP A 93 -3.10 -17.97 0.02
N SER A 94 -3.70 -18.97 -0.64
CA SER A 94 -2.94 -19.95 -1.43
C SER A 94 -2.26 -19.29 -2.64
N LYS A 95 -2.85 -18.23 -3.18
CA LYS A 95 -2.37 -17.46 -4.34
C LYS A 95 -1.41 -16.32 -4.02
N ARG A 96 -0.95 -16.19 -2.77
CA ARG A 96 -0.15 -15.05 -2.32
C ARG A 96 1.19 -14.87 -3.04
N LEU A 97 1.77 -15.97 -3.55
CA LEU A 97 3.03 -16.02 -4.31
C LEU A 97 2.83 -16.53 -5.75
N ASP A 98 1.58 -16.72 -6.18
CA ASP A 98 1.26 -17.17 -7.53
C ASP A 98 1.58 -16.04 -8.51
N MET A 99 2.53 -16.29 -9.42
CA MET A 99 2.97 -15.30 -10.40
C MET A 99 1.83 -14.82 -11.31
N ASP A 100 0.86 -15.67 -11.63
CA ASP A 100 -0.27 -15.30 -12.48
C ASP A 100 -1.29 -14.43 -11.72
N ASN A 101 -1.30 -14.55 -10.39
CA ASN A 101 -2.09 -13.70 -9.51
C ASN A 101 -1.45 -12.33 -9.22
N LEU A 102 -0.22 -12.11 -9.69
CA LEU A 102 0.54 -10.88 -9.43
C LEU A 102 0.77 -10.07 -10.71
N GLU A 103 0.65 -8.75 -10.61
CA GLU A 103 0.93 -7.82 -11.71
C GLU A 103 1.57 -6.52 -11.20
N ALA A 104 2.52 -5.98 -11.96
CA ALA A 104 3.06 -4.64 -11.75
C ALA A 104 2.06 -3.59 -12.26
N VAL A 105 1.67 -2.66 -11.37
CA VAL A 105 0.76 -1.56 -11.70
C VAL A 105 1.27 -0.26 -11.09
N CYS A 106 1.02 0.86 -11.75
CA CYS A 106 1.28 2.17 -11.16
C CYS A 106 0.25 2.49 -10.08
N TYR A 107 0.60 3.38 -9.15
CA TYR A 107 -0.28 3.81 -8.06
C TYR A 107 -1.68 4.24 -8.52
N ARG A 108 -1.78 4.94 -9.66
CA ARG A 108 -3.06 5.36 -10.24
C ARG A 108 -3.93 4.17 -10.65
N CYS A 109 -3.35 3.16 -11.30
CA CYS A 109 -4.07 1.95 -11.70
C CYS A 109 -4.45 1.11 -10.48
N HIS A 110 -3.56 0.97 -9.50
CA HIS A 110 -3.87 0.30 -8.24
C HIS A 110 -5.08 0.92 -7.53
N ASN A 111 -5.09 2.25 -7.41
CA ASN A 111 -6.22 2.95 -6.78
C ASN A 111 -7.52 2.72 -7.56
N LYS A 112 -7.48 2.72 -8.90
CA LYS A 112 -8.66 2.39 -9.71
C LYS A 112 -9.16 0.96 -9.46
N ILE A 113 -8.28 0.00 -9.22
CA ILE A 113 -8.66 -1.38 -8.92
C ILE A 113 -9.38 -1.48 -7.56
N HIS A 114 -8.91 -0.76 -6.54
CA HIS A 114 -9.50 -0.78 -5.21
C HIS A 114 -10.59 0.28 -4.97
N SER A 115 -10.77 1.22 -5.88
CA SER A 115 -11.84 2.22 -5.84
C SER A 115 -13.16 1.53 -6.18
N LYS A 116 -13.88 1.11 -5.14
CA LYS A 116 -15.32 0.84 -5.21
C LYS A 116 -16.08 2.03 -4.68
#